data_AF-A0A420DCN2-F1
#
_entry.id   AF-A0A420DCN2-F1
#
_cell.length_a   1.000
_cell.length_b   1.000
_cell.length_c   1.000
_cell.angle_alpha   90.00
_cell.angle_beta   90.00
_cell.angle_gamma   90.00
#
_symmetry.space_group_name_H-M   'P 1'
#
loop_
_entity.id
_entity.type
_entity.pdbx_description
1 polymer ?
#
loop_
_entity_poly.entity_id
_entity_poly.type
_entity_poly.pdbx_seq_one_letter_code
_entity_poly.pdbx_strand_id
1 'polypeptide(L)'
;MIKTIYKNQELKSAIRIVWQISAIISILILLLLFLIDDDKLLSISPTCEYQKVGKECLLCGSTRAFIEIKHFNLETAFHLNPFSIFIFGLLILNSILFLNY
;
A
#
# COMPACT_ATOMS: atom_id res chain seq x y z
N MET A 1 25.05 10.90 -5.61
CA MET A 1 23.68 11.08 -5.09
C MET A 1 23.65 11.26 -3.57
N ILE A 2 24.10 10.26 -2.78
CA ILE A 2 24.08 10.32 -1.30
C ILE A 2 24.87 11.51 -0.71
N LYS A 3 26.08 11.80 -1.23
CA LYS A 3 26.88 12.97 -0.81
C LYS A 3 26.18 14.33 -1.05
N THR A 4 25.34 14.41 -2.07
CA THR A 4 24.58 15.62 -2.42
C THR A 4 23.42 15.84 -1.45
N ILE A 5 22.72 14.76 -1.06
CA ILE A 5 21.65 14.80 -0.06
C ILE A 5 22.20 15.27 1.29
N TYR A 6 23.38 14.81 1.69
CA TYR A 6 23.96 15.18 2.98
C TYR A 6 24.34 16.66 3.08
N LYS A 7 24.78 17.28 1.98
CA LYS A 7 25.18 18.69 1.94
C LYS A 7 24.01 19.66 1.79
N ASN A 8 22.88 19.21 1.25
CA ASN A 8 21.73 20.06 0.98
C ASN A 8 20.62 19.82 2.04
N GLN A 9 20.54 20.73 3.01
CA GLN A 9 19.59 20.64 4.12
C GLN A 9 18.13 20.71 3.64
N GLU A 10 17.83 21.53 2.63
CA GLU A 10 16.49 21.61 2.03
C GLU A 10 16.06 20.28 1.42
N LEU A 11 16.96 19.63 0.66
CA LEU A 11 16.69 18.33 0.05
C LEU A 11 16.46 17.25 1.12
N LYS A 12 17.24 17.26 2.20
CA LYS A 12 17.07 16.32 3.32
C LYS A 12 15.72 16.51 4.00
N SER A 13 15.31 17.76 4.24
CA SER A 13 14.00 18.10 4.79
C SER A 13 12.88 17.64 3.86
N ALA A 14 12.98 17.91 2.56
CA ALA A 14 12.00 17.50 1.56
C ALA A 14 11.81 15.97 1.53
N ILE A 15 12.91 15.21 1.49
CA ILE A 15 12.86 13.73 1.52
C ILE A 15 12.18 13.24 2.80
N ARG A 16 12.50 13.85 3.96
CA ARG A 16 11.87 13.49 5.24
C ARG A 16 10.36 13.74 5.20
N ILE A 17 9.93 14.91 4.73
CA ILE A 17 8.50 15.26 4.65
C ILE A 17 7.76 14.27 3.74
N VAL A 18 8.31 13.96 2.56
CA VAL A 18 7.72 12.99 1.63
C VAL A 18 7.59 11.61 2.28
N TRP A 19 8.61 11.17 3.01
CA TRP A 19 8.56 9.90 3.73
C TRP A 19 7.53 9.90 4.86
N GLN A 20 7.42 10.97 5.64
CA GLN A 20 6.40 11.08 6.68
C GLN A 20 4.98 11.05 6.09
N ILE A 21 4.74 11.76 4.99
CA ILE A 21 3.45 11.72 4.28
C ILE A 21 3.14 10.30 3.80
N SER A 22 4.11 9.61 3.18
CA SER A 22 3.89 8.25 2.70
C SER A 22 3.64 7.26 3.85
N ALA A 23 4.27 7.44 5.00
CA ALA A 23 4.03 6.64 6.19
C ALA A 23 2.64 6.88 6.78
N ILE A 24 2.19 8.13 6.88
CA ILE A 24 0.82 8.45 7.33
C ILE A 24 -0.21 7.82 6.41
N ILE A 25 -0.02 7.91 5.08
CA ILE A 25 -0.89 7.25 4.10
C ILE A 25 -0.87 5.74 4.28
N SER A 26 0.30 5.14 4.54
CA SER A 26 0.44 3.70 4.76
C SER A 26 -0.36 3.23 5.98
N ILE A 27 -0.25 3.97 7.09
CA ILE A 27 -1.01 3.71 8.31
C ILE A 27 -2.51 3.85 8.03
N LEU A 28 -2.94 4.91 7.33
CA LEU A 28 -4.35 5.12 7.00
C LEU A 28 -4.91 3.95 6.17
N ILE A 29 -4.18 3.48 5.15
CA ILE A 29 -4.60 2.33 4.34
C ILE A 29 -4.77 1.08 5.21
N LEU A 30 -3.80 0.80 6.09
CA LEU A 30 -3.87 -0.35 7.00
C LEU A 30 -5.04 -0.22 7.98
N LEU A 31 -5.25 0.96 8.58
CA LEU A 31 -6.37 1.22 9.47
C LEU A 31 -7.71 1.01 8.76
N LEU A 32 -7.88 1.52 7.54
CA LEU A 32 -9.10 1.30 6.76
C LEU A 32 -9.32 -0.20 6.50
N LEU A 33 -8.28 -0.94 6.13
CA LEU A 33 -8.38 -2.38 5.87
C LEU A 33 -8.79 -3.19 7.11
N PHE A 34 -8.24 -2.86 8.28
CA PHE A 34 -8.48 -3.62 9.52
C PHE A 34 -9.72 -3.16 10.29
N LEU A 35 -10.16 -1.91 10.15
CA LEU A 35 -11.30 -1.37 10.90
C LEU A 35 -12.62 -1.38 10.12
N ILE A 36 -12.58 -1.46 8.79
CA ILE A 36 -13.79 -1.48 7.94
C ILE A 36 -14.14 -2.92 7.55
N ASP A 37 -15.44 -3.20 7.48
CA ASP A 37 -15.98 -4.47 6.98
C ASP A 37 -15.62 -4.68 5.51
N ASP A 38 -15.29 -5.92 5.14
CA ASP A 38 -14.78 -6.24 3.80
C ASP A 38 -15.80 -5.91 2.70
N ASP A 39 -17.09 -6.18 2.91
CA ASP A 39 -18.16 -5.85 1.95
C ASP A 39 -18.29 -4.34 1.72
N LYS A 40 -18.11 -3.54 2.77
CA LYS A 40 -18.12 -2.07 2.66
C LYS A 40 -16.90 -1.59 1.89
N LEU A 41 -15.72 -2.16 2.18
CA LEU A 41 -14.49 -1.79 1.48
C LEU A 41 -14.58 -2.14 -0.02
N LEU A 42 -15.16 -3.30 -0.35
CA LEU A 42 -15.35 -3.73 -1.74
C LEU A 42 -16.41 -2.92 -2.48
N SER A 43 -17.48 -2.50 -1.81
CA SER A 43 -18.55 -1.71 -2.47
C SER A 43 -18.12 -0.29 -2.83
N ILE A 44 -17.17 0.28 -2.09
CA ILE A 44 -16.58 1.61 -2.38
C ILE A 44 -15.42 1.52 -3.38
N SER A 45 -14.78 0.35 -3.49
CA SER A 45 -13.66 0.14 -4.40
C SER A 45 -14.14 0.21 -5.86
N PRO A 46 -13.63 1.15 -6.68
CA PRO A 46 -14.05 1.25 -8.08
C PRO A 46 -13.59 0.03 -8.87
N THR A 47 -14.41 -0.40 -9.83
CA THR A 47 -14.02 -1.43 -10.79
C THR A 47 -12.94 -0.90 -11.73
N CYS A 48 -11.82 -1.60 -11.81
CA CYS A 48 -10.67 -1.29 -12.67
C CYS A 48 -11.12 -1.24 -14.16
N GLU A 49 -10.85 -0.14 -14.88
CA GLU A 49 -11.26 0.00 -16.30
C GLU A 49 -10.66 -1.10 -17.20
N TYR A 50 -9.41 -1.50 -16.92
CA TYR A 50 -8.76 -2.61 -17.63
C TYR A 50 -9.50 -3.94 -17.41
N GLN A 51 -9.95 -4.19 -16.17
CA GLN A 51 -10.72 -5.39 -15.85
C GLN A 51 -12.08 -5.40 -16.57
N LYS A 52 -12.73 -4.23 -16.76
CA LYS A 52 -13.98 -4.14 -17.53
C LYS A 52 -13.84 -4.59 -18.97
N VAL A 53 -12.66 -4.40 -19.57
CA VAL A 53 -12.36 -4.84 -20.94
C VAL A 53 -11.62 -6.20 -20.99
N GLY A 54 -11.64 -6.96 -19.88
CA GLY A 54 -11.01 -8.27 -19.79
C GLY A 54 -9.48 -8.26 -19.82
N LYS A 55 -8.86 -7.11 -19.55
CA LYS A 55 -7.40 -6.95 -19.52
C LYS A 55 -6.88 -6.98 -18.09
N GLU A 56 -5.74 -7.63 -17.92
CA GLU A 56 -5.00 -7.61 -16.67
C GLU A 56 -4.18 -6.31 -16.57
N CYS A 57 -4.19 -5.69 -15.39
CA CYS A 57 -3.28 -4.61 -15.02
C CYS A 57 -2.61 -4.99 -13.71
N LEU A 58 -1.34 -4.59 -13.58
CA LEU A 58 -0.45 -4.96 -12.47
C LEU A 58 -1.03 -4.66 -11.08
N LEU A 59 -1.97 -3.72 -10.97
CA LEU A 59 -2.61 -3.31 -9.72
C LEU A 59 -4.12 -3.62 -9.66
N CYS A 60 -4.72 -4.19 -10.70
CA CYS A 60 -6.12 -4.64 -10.57
C CYS A 60 -6.18 -5.72 -9.47
N GLY A 61 -7.31 -5.81 -8.77
CA GLY A 61 -7.50 -6.80 -7.70
C GLY A 61 -6.82 -6.47 -6.36
N SER A 62 -6.05 -5.37 -6.25
CA SER A 62 -5.29 -5.03 -5.03
C SER A 62 -6.12 -5.00 -3.75
N THR A 63 -7.31 -4.37 -3.77
CA THR A 63 -8.20 -4.32 -2.59
C THR A 63 -8.62 -5.72 -2.14
N ARG A 64 -9.00 -6.59 -3.09
CA ARG A 64 -9.36 -7.99 -2.80
C ARG A 64 -8.15 -8.76 -2.27
N ALA A 65 -6.99 -8.59 -2.88
CA ALA A 65 -5.76 -9.23 -2.43
C ALA A 65 -5.38 -8.79 -1.00
N PHE A 66 -5.55 -7.51 -0.64
CA PHE A 66 -5.31 -7.03 0.73
C PHE A 66 -6.29 -7.61 1.73
N ILE A 67 -7.57 -7.79 1.36
CA ILE A 67 -8.56 -8.49 2.20
C ILE A 67 -8.16 -9.96 2.40
N GLU A 68 -7.74 -10.67 1.35
CA GLU A 68 -7.24 -12.05 1.49
C GLU A 68 -5.99 -12.11 2.38
N ILE A 69 -5.06 -11.16 2.26
CA ILE A 69 -3.88 -11.06 3.15
C ILE A 69 -4.30 -10.83 4.59
N LYS A 70 -5.28 -9.95 4.85
CA LYS A 70 -5.87 -9.72 6.19
C LYS A 70 -6.42 -11.02 6.80
N HIS A 71 -6.96 -11.92 5.98
CA HIS A 71 -7.46 -13.24 6.38
C HIS A 71 -6.43 -14.37 6.30
N PHE A 72 -5.15 -14.03 6.14
CA PHE A 72 -4.04 -14.99 6.00
C PHE A 72 -4.14 -15.93 4.79
N ASN A 73 -4.96 -15.60 3.81
CA ASN A 73 -5.10 -16.36 2.56
C ASN A 73 -4.13 -15.84 1.48
N LEU A 74 -2.85 -16.16 1.65
CA LEU A 74 -1.79 -15.68 0.76
C LEU A 74 -1.84 -16.29 -0.65
N GLU A 75 -2.37 -17.50 -0.79
CA GLU A 75 -2.53 -18.17 -2.09
C GLU A 75 -3.51 -17.41 -2.97
N THR A 76 -4.74 -17.16 -2.47
CA THR A 76 -5.72 -16.37 -3.21
C THR A 76 -5.24 -14.93 -3.41
N ALA A 77 -4.58 -14.32 -2.43
CA ALA A 77 -4.00 -12.99 -2.59
C ALA A 77 -2.98 -12.94 -3.75
N PHE A 78 -2.12 -13.95 -3.87
CA PHE A 78 -1.14 -14.06 -4.94
C PHE A 78 -1.82 -14.23 -6.31
N HIS A 79 -2.87 -15.05 -6.39
CA HIS A 79 -3.65 -15.20 -7.63
C HIS A 79 -4.40 -13.92 -8.03
N LEU A 80 -4.89 -13.14 -7.07
CA LEU A 80 -5.56 -11.87 -7.33
C LEU A 80 -4.58 -10.78 -7.76
N ASN A 81 -3.45 -10.68 -7.06
CA ASN A 81 -2.39 -9.72 -7.36
C ASN A 81 -1.07 -10.15 -6.69
N PRO A 82 -0.10 -10.68 -7.46
CA PRO A 82 1.18 -11.12 -6.90
C PRO A 82 1.98 -10.02 -6.20
N PHE A 83 1.83 -8.77 -6.67
CA PHE A 83 2.58 -7.63 -6.15
C PHE A 83 2.00 -7.11 -4.82
N SER A 84 0.73 -7.42 -4.53
CA SER A 84 0.06 -6.98 -3.30
C SER A 84 0.74 -7.50 -2.04
N ILE A 85 1.28 -8.72 -2.03
CA ILE A 85 2.00 -9.25 -0.86
C ILE A 85 3.23 -8.38 -0.54
N PHE A 86 4.00 -8.04 -1.56
CA PHE A 86 5.19 -7.19 -1.42
C PHE A 86 4.82 -5.78 -0.96
N ILE A 87 3.83 -5.14 -1.61
CA ILE A 87 3.37 -3.80 -1.21
C ILE A 87 2.81 -3.81 0.20
N PHE A 88 2.02 -4.80 0.58
CA PHE A 88 1.47 -4.91 1.94
C PHE A 88 2.59 -4.97 2.98
N GLY A 89 3.63 -5.77 2.73
CA GLY A 89 4.84 -5.81 3.57
C GLY A 89 5.55 -4.46 3.66
N LEU A 90 5.67 -3.73 2.55
CA LEU A 90 6.24 -2.38 2.55
C LEU A 90 5.40 -1.38 3.35
N LEU A 91 4.07 -1.44 3.27
CA LEU A 91 3.19 -0.57 4.06
C LEU A 91 3.36 -0.83 5.55
N ILE A 92 3.42 -2.09 5.97
CA ILE A 92 3.68 -2.47 7.37
C ILE A 92 5.06 -1.97 7.80
N LEU A 93 6.10 -2.28 7.04
CA LEU A 93 7.47 -1.89 7.39
C LEU A 93 7.60 -0.36 7.50
N ASN A 94 7.07 0.37 6.52
CA ASN A 94 7.08 1.83 6.52
C ASN A 94 6.34 2.41 7.73
N SER A 95 5.20 1.82 8.09
CA SER A 95 4.42 2.21 9.27
C SER A 95 5.17 1.95 10.57
N ILE A 96 5.79 0.77 10.72
CA ILE A 96 6.62 0.43 11.89
C ILE A 96 7.81 1.36 12.00
N LEU A 97 8.52 1.63 10.91
CA LEU A 97 9.68 2.53 10.93
C LEU A 97 9.30 3.95 11.31
N PHE A 98 8.15 4.44 10.86
CA PHE A 98 7.66 5.78 11.21
C PHE A 98 7.20 5.88 12.67
N LEU A 99 6.58 4.85 13.23
CA LEU A 99 6.15 4.86 14.64
C LEU A 99 7.33 4.73 15.62
N ASN A 100 8.48 4.22 15.17
CA ASN A 100 9.71 4.12 15.95
C ASN A 100 10.72 5.26 15.68
N TYR A 101 10.34 6.23 14.84
CA TYR A 101 11.16 7.39 14.44
C TYR A 101 10.96 8.57 15.38
#